data_AF-A0A964XCQ4-F1
#
_entry.id   AF-A0A964XCQ4-F1
#
_cell.length_a   1.000
_cell.length_b   1.000
_cell.length_c   1.000
_cell.angle_alpha   90.00
_cell.angle_beta   90.00
_cell.angle_gamma   90.00
#
_symmetry.space_group_name_H-M   'P 1'
#
loop_
_entity.id
_entity.type
_entity.pdbx_description
1 polymer ?
#
loop_
_entity_poly.entity_id
_entity_poly.type
_entity_poly.pdbx_seq_one_letter_code
_entity_poly.pdbx_strand_id
1 'polypeptide(L)'
;MPEGNAMECPVKHNEAIALDEAIERLEAGHPAGEMTVDLGHGRFARADGPHGDKGLLQRLRGHRLLMAMAEDVAGLPGPGDDAASMSDEVSELLDAVKKAR
;
A
#
# COMPACT_ATOMS: atom_id res chain seq x y z
N MET A 1 26.99 11.54 30.05
CA MET A 1 26.59 10.72 28.89
C MET A 1 25.13 10.34 29.12
N PRO A 2 24.13 10.87 28.41
CA PRO A 2 22.77 10.40 28.58
C PRO A 2 22.61 9.11 27.77
N GLU A 3 22.45 7.99 28.45
CA GLU A 3 22.01 6.75 27.84
C GLU A 3 20.59 6.98 27.32
N GLY A 4 20.45 6.98 26.00
CA GLY A 4 19.14 7.06 25.35
C GLY A 4 18.34 5.83 25.75
N ASN A 5 17.35 6.02 26.61
CA ASN A 5 16.43 4.98 27.02
C ASN A 5 15.63 4.54 25.78
N ALA A 6 16.10 3.47 25.12
CA ALA A 6 15.36 2.80 24.07
C ALA A 6 14.06 2.32 24.70
N MET A 7 12.96 2.97 24.33
CA MET A 7 11.63 2.60 24.79
C MET A 7 11.27 1.28 24.12
N GLU A 8 11.66 0.15 24.72
CA GLU A 8 11.23 -1.17 24.31
C GLU A 8 9.72 -1.26 24.56
N CYS A 9 8.93 -1.11 23.50
CA CYS A 9 7.52 -1.42 23.56
C CYS A 9 7.41 -2.93 23.87
N PRO A 10 6.67 -3.35 24.92
CA PRO A 10 6.45 -4.75 25.17
C PRO A 10 5.50 -5.27 24.10
N VAL A 11 6.06 -5.65 22.96
CA VAL A 11 5.33 -6.41 21.94
C VAL A 11 5.07 -7.76 22.58
N LYS A 12 3.91 -7.91 23.22
CA LYS A 12 3.33 -9.23 23.41
C LYS A 12 3.27 -9.82 22.01
N HIS A 13 4.20 -10.71 21.71
CA HIS A 13 4.27 -11.55 20.52
C HIS A 13 3.04 -12.47 20.55
N ASN A 14 1.86 -11.90 20.35
CA ASN A 14 0.79 -12.68 19.73
C ASN A 14 1.22 -12.85 18.29
N GLU A 15 1.25 -14.12 17.89
CA GLU A 15 1.57 -14.60 16.55
C GLU A 15 1.09 -13.60 15.49
N ALA A 16 2.03 -13.06 14.71
CA ALA A 16 1.70 -12.12 13.66
C ALA A 16 0.98 -12.90 12.56
N ILE A 17 -0.23 -12.48 12.22
CA ILE A 17 -1.05 -13.15 11.21
C ILE A 17 -1.01 -12.40 9.89
N ALA A 18 -1.25 -13.13 8.80
CA ALA A 18 -1.22 -12.57 7.46
C ALA A 18 -2.35 -11.55 7.24
N LEU A 19 -2.14 -10.64 6.28
CA LEU A 19 -3.10 -9.59 5.92
C LEU A 19 -4.51 -10.13 5.62
N ASP A 20 -4.63 -11.14 4.76
CA ASP A 20 -5.93 -11.67 4.35
C ASP A 20 -6.63 -12.40 5.51
N GLU A 21 -5.88 -13.18 6.28
CA GLU A 21 -6.38 -13.86 7.48
C GLU A 21 -6.89 -12.85 8.52
N ALA A 22 -6.18 -11.72 8.70
CA ALA A 22 -6.61 -10.66 9.59
C ALA A 22 -7.91 -9.99 9.13
N ILE A 23 -8.06 -9.76 7.82
CA ILE A 23 -9.28 -9.19 7.24
C ILE A 23 -10.46 -10.14 7.50
N GLU A 24 -10.31 -11.43 7.21
CA GLU A 24 -11.36 -12.43 7.42
C GLU A 24 -11.80 -12.51 8.89
N ARG A 25 -10.83 -12.55 9.83
CA ARG A 25 -11.13 -12.60 11.27
C ARG A 25 -11.89 -11.36 11.74
N LEU A 26 -11.46 -10.18 11.31
CA LEU A 26 -12.12 -8.91 11.63
C LEU A 26 -13.53 -8.82 11.04
N GLU A 27 -13.73 -9.31 9.82
CA GLU A 27 -15.05 -9.37 9.17
C GLU A 27 -15.99 -10.35 9.86
N ALA A 28 -15.45 -11.46 10.39
CA ALA A 28 -16.17 -12.39 11.24
C ALA A 28 -16.44 -11.86 12.67
N GLY A 29 -15.96 -10.65 13.00
CA GLY A 29 -16.21 -10.00 14.29
C GLY A 29 -15.24 -10.41 15.41
N HIS A 30 -14.10 -11.00 15.08
CA HIS A 30 -13.05 -11.27 16.08
C HIS A 30 -12.40 -9.97 16.55
N PRO A 31 -12.14 -9.81 17.85
CA PRO A 31 -11.59 -8.59 18.41
C PRO A 31 -10.14 -8.37 17.95
N ALA A 32 -9.81 -7.12 17.60
CA ALA A 32 -8.50 -6.79 17.07
C ALA A 32 -7.43 -6.53 18.14
N GLY A 33 -7.83 -6.35 19.41
CA GLY A 33 -6.93 -5.98 20.51
C GLY A 33 -5.79 -6.98 20.78
N GLU A 34 -5.99 -8.23 20.39
CA GLU A 34 -5.00 -9.31 20.55
C GLU A 34 -4.22 -9.61 19.27
N MET A 35 -4.53 -8.95 18.17
CA MET A 35 -4.03 -9.31 16.85
C MET A 35 -2.91 -8.38 16.39
N THR A 36 -1.79 -8.97 16.00
CA THR A 36 -0.73 -8.28 15.26
C THR A 36 -0.82 -8.74 13.81
N VAL A 37 -0.94 -7.80 12.87
CA VAL A 37 -1.06 -8.12 11.44
C VAL A 37 0.26 -7.83 10.76
N ASP A 38 0.83 -8.81 10.07
CA ASP A 38 2.03 -8.65 9.25
C ASP A 38 1.66 -8.05 7.88
N LEU A 39 2.26 -6.90 7.55
CA LEU A 39 2.10 -6.20 6.27
C LEU A 39 3.30 -6.45 5.33
N GLY A 40 4.18 -7.38 5.69
CA GLY A 40 5.42 -7.66 5.00
C GLY A 40 6.52 -6.61 5.25
N HIS A 41 7.74 -6.98 4.90
CA HIS A 41 8.94 -6.13 5.05
C HIS A 41 9.19 -5.65 6.49
N GLY A 42 8.83 -6.48 7.48
CA GLY A 42 8.99 -6.15 8.91
C GLY A 42 8.05 -5.06 9.41
N ARG A 43 6.95 -4.79 8.69
CA ARG A 43 5.93 -3.82 9.09
C ARG A 43 4.74 -4.54 9.70
N PHE A 44 4.28 -4.06 10.84
CA PHE A 44 3.15 -4.63 11.56
C PHE A 44 2.05 -3.60 11.81
N ALA A 45 0.80 -4.04 11.82
CA ALA A 45 -0.37 -3.23 12.15
C ALA A 45 -1.15 -3.80 13.33
N ARG A 46 -1.68 -2.90 14.16
CA ARG A 46 -2.48 -3.23 15.35
C ARG A 46 -3.61 -2.23 15.55
N ALA A 47 -4.63 -2.63 16.32
CA ALA A 47 -5.78 -1.82 16.67
C ALA A 47 -5.56 -0.89 17.88
N ASP A 48 -4.37 -0.29 18.00
CA ASP A 48 -4.01 0.57 19.15
C ASP A 48 -4.61 1.99 19.07
N GLY A 49 -5.37 2.28 18.01
CA GLY A 49 -5.92 3.61 17.72
C GLY A 49 -7.36 3.81 18.20
N PRO A 50 -7.87 5.06 18.21
CA PRO A 50 -9.21 5.41 18.72
C PRO A 50 -10.37 4.79 17.93
N HIS A 51 -10.10 4.30 16.71
CA HIS A 51 -11.09 3.64 15.85
C HIS A 51 -11.10 2.11 16.01
N GLY A 52 -10.25 1.57 16.90
CA GLY A 52 -10.18 0.16 17.27
C GLY A 52 -10.21 -0.80 16.07
N ASP A 53 -11.03 -1.83 16.18
CA ASP A 53 -11.18 -2.93 15.23
C ASP A 53 -11.64 -2.45 13.84
N LYS A 54 -12.63 -1.54 13.82
CA LYS A 54 -13.18 -0.99 12.55
C LYS A 54 -12.13 -0.16 11.80
N GLY A 55 -11.36 0.64 12.53
CA GLY A 55 -10.26 1.41 11.95
C GLY A 55 -9.10 0.55 11.49
N LEU A 56 -8.81 -0.56 12.17
CA LEU A 56 -7.85 -1.53 11.69
C LEU A 56 -8.34 -2.17 10.38
N LEU A 57 -9.56 -2.68 10.35
CA LEU A 57 -10.14 -3.33 9.15
C LEU A 57 -10.08 -2.43 7.91
N GLN A 58 -10.47 -1.16 8.05
CA GLN A 58 -10.42 -0.21 6.94
C GLN A 58 -8.99 0.02 6.44
N ARG A 59 -8.00 0.12 7.35
CA ARG A 59 -6.59 0.27 6.98
C ARG A 59 -6.05 -0.96 6.26
N LEU A 60 -6.40 -2.16 6.72
CA LEU A 60 -5.98 -3.42 6.06
C LEU A 60 -6.57 -3.54 4.65
N ARG A 61 -7.86 -3.24 4.48
CA ARG A 61 -8.52 -3.21 3.16
C ARG A 61 -7.87 -2.21 2.22
N GLY A 62 -7.57 -1.00 2.72
CA GLY A 62 -6.86 0.02 1.96
C GLY A 62 -5.45 -0.43 1.57
N HIS A 63 -4.72 -1.08 2.48
CA HIS A 63 -3.40 -1.62 2.19
C HIS A 63 -3.43 -2.70 1.10
N ARG A 64 -4.38 -3.64 1.17
CA ARG A 64 -4.57 -4.66 0.13
C ARG A 64 -4.85 -4.05 -1.24
N LEU A 65 -5.71 -3.03 -1.30
CA LEU A 65 -6.01 -2.32 -2.54
C LEU A 65 -4.76 -1.64 -3.11
N LEU A 66 -3.98 -0.96 -2.28
CA LEU A 66 -2.74 -0.30 -2.71
C LEU A 66 -1.69 -1.31 -3.18
N MET A 67 -1.59 -2.47 -2.56
CA MET A 67 -0.70 -3.54 -3.01
C MET A 67 -1.11 -4.06 -4.39
N ALA A 68 -2.41 -4.32 -4.59
CA ALA A 68 -2.94 -4.74 -5.90
C ALA A 68 -2.71 -3.68 -6.99
N MET A 69 -2.90 -2.40 -6.67
CA MET A 69 -2.60 -1.30 -7.59
C MET A 69 -1.10 -1.17 -7.89
N ALA A 70 -0.24 -1.34 -6.89
CA ALA A 70 1.20 -1.28 -7.08
C ALA A 70 1.71 -2.43 -7.96
N GLU A 71 1.12 -3.62 -7.83
CA GLU A 71 1.43 -4.77 -8.68
C GLU A 71 0.97 -4.55 -10.12
N ASP A 72 -0.23 -3.97 -10.32
CA ASP A 72 -0.75 -3.62 -11.65
C ASP A 72 0.09 -2.52 -12.33
N VAL A 73 0.51 -1.50 -11.57
CA VAL A 73 1.40 -0.44 -12.06
C VAL A 73 2.82 -0.96 -12.34
N ALA A 74 3.31 -1.96 -11.60
CA ALA A 74 4.59 -2.59 -11.89
C ALA A 74 4.58 -3.41 -13.19
N GLY A 75 3.38 -3.75 -13.71
CA GLY A 75 3.18 -4.35 -15.03
C GLY A 75 3.06 -3.33 -16.17
N LEU A 76 2.92 -2.03 -15.88
CA LEU A 76 2.98 -0.99 -16.89
C LEU A 76 4.43 -0.79 -17.33
N PRO A 77 4.73 -0.72 -18.64
CA PRO A 77 6.03 -0.26 -19.08
C PRO A 77 6.27 1.12 -18.46
N GLY A 78 7.31 1.24 -17.65
CA GLY A 78 7.71 2.52 -17.08
C GLY A 78 7.95 3.54 -18.21
N PRO A 79 8.01 4.84 -17.90
CA PRO A 79 8.47 5.85 -18.86
C PRO A 79 9.98 5.66 -19.11
N GLY A 80 10.32 4.60 -19.84
CA GLY A 80 11.65 4.25 -20.29
C GLY A 80 11.60 4.13 -21.80
N ASP A 81 12.14 5.15 -22.46
CA ASP A 81 12.93 5.13 -23.70
C ASP A 81 12.57 4.20 -24.88
N ASP A 82 11.37 3.63 -24.94
CA ASP A 82 10.84 3.13 -26.22
C ASP A 82 10.20 4.32 -26.91
N ALA A 83 10.93 4.83 -27.91
CA ALA A 83 10.46 5.82 -28.86
C ALA A 83 9.00 5.54 -29.19
N ALA A 84 8.11 6.35 -28.63
CA ALA A 84 6.72 6.39 -29.05
C ALA A 84 6.77 6.58 -30.56
N SER A 85 6.50 5.51 -31.30
CA SER A 85 6.30 5.58 -32.73
C SER A 85 5.06 6.43 -32.90
N MET A 86 5.31 7.73 -33.02
CA MET A 86 4.30 8.74 -33.21
C MET A 86 3.70 8.43 -34.57
N SER A 87 2.43 8.04 -34.60
CA SER A 87 1.69 7.80 -35.85
C SER A 87 1.89 9.02 -36.76
N ASP A 88 2.15 8.79 -38.05
CA ASP A 88 2.40 9.85 -39.04
C ASP A 88 1.29 10.92 -39.02
N GLU A 89 0.04 10.51 -38.79
CA GLU A 89 -1.11 11.42 -38.64
C GLU A 89 -0.98 12.38 -37.43
N VAL A 90 -0.44 11.91 -36.31
CA VAL A 90 -0.25 12.72 -35.11
C VAL A 90 0.90 13.72 -35.30
N SER A 91 1.93 13.34 -36.05
CA SER A 91 3.02 14.24 -36.42
C SER A 91 2.55 15.35 -37.35
N GLU A 92 1.72 15.05 -38.34
CA GLU A 92 1.16 16.04 -39.26
C GLU A 92 0.27 17.06 -38.53
N LEU A 93 -0.52 16.61 -37.56
CA LEU A 93 -1.37 17.48 -36.75
C LEU A 93 -0.55 18.44 -35.87
N LEU A 94 0.53 17.94 -35.25
CA LEU A 94 1.42 18.76 -34.43
C LEU A 94 2.21 19.78 -35.25
N ASP A 95 2.60 19.43 -36.47
CA ASP A 95 3.31 20.36 -37.37
C ASP A 95 2.37 21.46 -37.89
N ALA A 96 1.13 21.12 -38.24
CA ALA A 96 0.10 22.09 -38.63
C ALA A 96 -0.17 23.11 -37.52
N VAL A 97 -0.23 22.66 -36.26
CA VAL A 97 -0.45 23.54 -35.09
C VAL A 97 0.76 24.45 -34.84
N LYS A 98 2.00 23.95 -35.01
CA LYS A 98 3.21 24.78 -34.87
C LYS A 98 3.32 25.85 -35.95
N LYS A 99 2.87 25.56 -37.17
CA LYS A 99 2.93 26.49 -38.32
C LYS A 99 1.84 27.56 -38.30
N ALA A 100 0.76 27.34 -37.54
CA ALA A 100 -0.32 28.31 -37.34
C ALA A 100 -0.02 29.34 -36.24
N ARG A 101 1.19 29.32 -35.64
CA ARG A 101 1.64 30.26 -34.60
C ARG A 101 2.68 31.24 -35.12
#